data_AF-A0A942MP14-F1
#
_entry.id   AF-A0A942MP14-F1
#
_cell.length_a   1.000
_cell.length_b   1.000
_cell.length_c   1.000
_cell.angle_alpha   90.00
_cell.angle_beta   90.00
_cell.angle_gamma   90.00
#
_symmetry.space_group_name_H-M   'P 1'
#
loop_
_entity.id
_entity.type
_entity.pdbx_description
1 polymer ?
#
loop_
_entity_poly.entity_id
_entity_poly.type
_entity_poly.pdbx_seq_one_letter_code
_entity_poly.pdbx_strand_id
1 'polypeptide(L)'
;AGTSSHNASAEKQFRYPTEYGGQKPPTAQWTVTGAGAALVGKTGAGPKVVAATIGRVVDMGISDPFNMGTAMAPAAVDTIQAHFRDTNLSPEYYDVIATGDLGKVGHHIAADLLDKHGLKIPPEILTDCGIKIYKENQPVFSGGSGCACAATVTYGHFLNRMRKGEIKRLLVIATGALLSPLSYQQSETIPCVAHAVAIESE
;
A
#
# COMPACT_ATOMS: atom_id res chain seq x y z
N ALA A 1 10.63 -4.37 13.77
CA ALA A 1 10.09 -4.95 12.52
C ALA A 1 10.89 -4.42 11.34
N GLY A 2 11.12 -5.21 10.29
CA GLY A 2 11.91 -4.79 9.14
C GLY A 2 11.50 -5.50 7.86
N THR A 3 11.74 -4.86 6.72
CA THR A 3 11.43 -5.40 5.40
C THR A 3 12.35 -4.82 4.33
N SER A 4 12.56 -5.55 3.25
CA SER A 4 13.36 -5.10 2.11
C SER A 4 12.89 -5.73 0.81
N SER A 5 13.00 -4.99 -0.28
CA SER A 5 12.74 -5.47 -1.63
C SER A 5 13.75 -4.91 -2.61
N HIS A 6 13.92 -5.61 -3.73
CA HIS A 6 14.78 -5.18 -4.84
C HIS A 6 14.09 -5.51 -6.16
N ASN A 7 14.10 -4.59 -7.12
CA ASN A 7 13.36 -4.79 -8.36
C ASN A 7 13.79 -6.05 -9.12
N ALA A 8 15.08 -6.19 -9.39
CA ALA A 8 15.59 -7.32 -10.16
C ALA A 8 15.36 -8.70 -9.51
N SER A 9 15.27 -8.79 -8.17
CA SER A 9 14.97 -10.07 -7.51
C SER A 9 13.49 -10.39 -7.60
N ALA A 10 12.62 -9.40 -7.39
CA ALA A 10 11.17 -9.58 -7.51
C ALA A 10 10.73 -9.97 -8.92
N GLU A 11 11.32 -9.36 -9.96
CA GLU A 11 11.06 -9.73 -11.36
C GLU A 11 11.40 -11.19 -11.65
N LYS A 12 12.53 -11.68 -11.13
CA LYS A 12 12.93 -13.08 -11.29
C LYS A 12 12.05 -14.06 -10.51
N GLN A 13 11.51 -13.62 -9.37
CA GLN A 13 10.79 -14.49 -8.45
C GLN A 13 9.30 -14.60 -8.76
N PHE A 14 8.64 -13.52 -9.19
CA PHE A 14 7.17 -13.48 -9.27
C PHE A 14 6.63 -13.20 -10.67
N ARG A 15 7.51 -12.88 -11.64
CA ARG A 15 7.12 -12.43 -12.98
C ARG A 15 8.00 -13.12 -14.03
N TYR A 16 7.94 -12.60 -15.25
CA TYR A 16 8.88 -12.97 -16.30
C TYR A 16 10.22 -12.26 -16.08
N PRO A 17 11.35 -12.96 -16.13
CA PRO A 17 12.66 -12.31 -16.12
C PRO A 17 12.76 -11.26 -17.23
N THR A 18 13.30 -10.09 -16.90
CA THR A 18 13.47 -8.96 -17.83
C THR A 18 14.23 -9.38 -19.10
N GLU A 19 15.09 -10.39 -18.98
CA GLU A 19 15.88 -11.00 -20.04
C GLU A 19 15.03 -11.63 -21.16
N TYR A 20 13.76 -11.96 -20.91
CA TYR A 20 12.83 -12.45 -21.93
C TYR A 20 12.28 -11.35 -22.86
N GLY A 21 12.60 -10.07 -22.61
CA GLY A 21 12.24 -8.96 -23.50
C GLY A 21 10.74 -8.66 -23.60
N GLY A 22 9.92 -9.23 -22.72
CA GLY A 22 8.48 -8.99 -22.68
C GLY A 22 8.15 -7.53 -22.34
N GLN A 23 7.22 -6.93 -23.07
CA GLN A 23 6.73 -5.58 -22.78
C GLN A 23 5.79 -5.61 -21.59
N LYS A 24 6.00 -4.72 -20.61
CA LYS A 24 5.12 -4.59 -19.45
C LYS A 24 3.91 -3.72 -19.79
N PRO A 25 2.70 -4.09 -19.37
CA PRO A 25 1.53 -3.26 -19.55
C PRO A 25 1.61 -1.99 -18.67
N PRO A 26 0.91 -0.90 -19.02
CA PRO A 26 0.88 0.33 -18.22
C PRO A 26 0.36 0.14 -16.78
N THR A 27 -0.39 -0.92 -16.53
CA THR A 27 -0.93 -1.30 -15.21
C THR A 27 0.13 -1.88 -14.28
N ALA A 28 1.27 -2.34 -14.83
CA ALA A 28 2.33 -2.93 -14.04
C ALA A 28 2.92 -1.92 -13.05
N GLN A 29 3.52 -2.44 -11.98
CA GLN A 29 4.19 -1.64 -10.97
C GLN A 29 5.67 -1.98 -10.90
N TRP A 30 6.46 -0.99 -10.50
CA TRP A 30 7.89 -1.13 -10.33
C TRP A 30 8.23 -1.45 -8.87
N THR A 31 8.90 -2.58 -8.61
CA THR A 31 9.22 -2.94 -7.22
C THR A 31 10.29 -2.00 -6.69
N VAL A 32 10.03 -1.37 -5.54
CA VAL A 32 10.96 -0.45 -4.90
C VAL A 32 12.19 -1.22 -4.43
N THR A 33 13.36 -0.78 -4.87
CA THR A 33 14.64 -1.21 -4.29
C THR A 33 14.91 -0.38 -3.04
N GLY A 34 14.78 -1.00 -1.88
CA GLY A 34 14.97 -0.33 -0.59
C GLY A 34 14.73 -1.24 0.59
N ALA A 35 14.92 -0.69 1.78
CA ALA A 35 14.64 -1.36 3.04
C ALA A 35 14.12 -0.36 4.06
N GLY A 36 13.29 -0.83 4.99
CA GLY A 36 12.78 -0.05 6.10
C GLY A 36 12.74 -0.88 7.36
N ALA A 37 13.12 -0.27 8.48
CA ALA A 37 13.05 -0.88 9.80
C ALA A 37 12.52 0.11 10.82
N ALA A 38 11.73 -0.39 11.76
CA ALA A 38 11.22 0.38 12.89
C ALA A 38 11.48 -0.37 14.20
N LEU A 39 11.88 0.39 15.21
CA LEU A 39 11.95 -0.02 16.60
C LEU A 39 10.74 0.56 17.33
N VAL A 40 9.99 -0.30 18.01
CA VAL A 40 8.80 0.08 18.78
C VAL A 40 9.09 -0.19 20.24
N GLY A 41 8.99 0.86 21.07
CA GLY A 41 9.13 0.77 22.52
C GLY A 41 7.79 1.00 23.22
N LYS A 42 7.66 0.51 24.46
CA LYS A 42 6.47 0.80 25.30
C LYS A 42 6.39 2.27 25.73
N THR A 43 7.54 2.92 25.80
CA THR A 43 7.69 4.33 26.20
C THR A 43 8.72 4.99 25.28
N GLY A 44 8.62 6.32 25.16
CA GLY A 44 9.54 7.11 24.35
C GLY A 44 8.93 8.45 23.94
N ALA A 45 9.78 9.33 23.42
CA ALA A 45 9.35 10.57 22.78
C ALA A 45 9.26 10.34 21.26
N GLY A 46 8.13 10.72 20.65
CA GLY A 46 7.92 10.61 19.21
C GLY A 46 6.52 10.12 18.83
N PRO A 47 6.29 9.85 17.54
CA PRO A 47 5.01 9.35 17.07
C PRO A 47 4.65 8.01 17.72
N LYS A 48 3.37 7.85 18.09
CA LYS A 48 2.82 6.71 18.81
C LYS A 48 1.94 5.90 17.88
N VAL A 49 2.05 4.58 17.94
CA VAL A 49 1.06 3.69 17.32
C VAL A 49 -0.15 3.65 18.26
N VAL A 50 -1.32 4.11 17.79
CA VAL A 50 -2.53 4.24 18.62
C VAL A 50 -3.56 3.16 18.33
N ALA A 51 -3.56 2.62 17.11
CA ALA A 51 -4.46 1.56 16.70
C ALA A 51 -3.85 0.74 15.57
N ALA A 52 -4.29 -0.50 15.42
CA ALA A 52 -4.00 -1.34 14.28
C ALA A 52 -5.26 -2.12 13.88
N THR A 53 -5.47 -2.30 12.58
CA THR A 53 -6.57 -3.12 12.04
C THR A 53 -5.97 -4.25 11.23
N ILE A 54 -6.20 -5.48 11.69
CA ILE A 54 -5.79 -6.69 11.00
C ILE A 54 -6.84 -7.01 9.95
N GLY A 55 -6.54 -6.78 8.67
CA GLY A 55 -7.45 -7.17 7.61
C GLY A 55 -7.52 -8.68 7.39
N ARG A 56 -8.51 -9.05 6.59
CA ARG A 56 -8.78 -10.41 6.13
C ARG A 56 -8.39 -10.57 4.67
N VAL A 57 -8.30 -11.82 4.23
CA VAL A 57 -8.11 -12.13 2.80
C VAL A 57 -9.37 -11.74 2.03
N VAL A 58 -9.16 -11.04 0.92
CA VAL A 58 -10.19 -10.67 -0.07
C VAL A 58 -9.70 -11.13 -1.44
N ASP A 59 -10.53 -11.90 -2.14
CA ASP A 59 -10.27 -12.37 -3.49
C ASP A 59 -11.49 -12.05 -4.37
N MET A 60 -11.27 -11.24 -5.41
CA MET A 60 -12.30 -10.79 -6.34
C MET A 60 -12.16 -11.44 -7.73
N GLY A 61 -11.42 -12.55 -7.83
CA GLY A 61 -11.29 -13.32 -9.07
C GLY A 61 -10.26 -12.78 -10.06
N ILE A 62 -9.37 -11.87 -9.64
CA ILE A 62 -8.30 -11.33 -10.50
C ILE A 62 -7.15 -12.32 -10.56
N SER A 63 -6.72 -12.71 -11.77
CA SER A 63 -5.61 -13.65 -11.98
C SER A 63 -4.42 -13.05 -12.76
N ASP A 64 -4.54 -11.82 -13.26
CA ASP A 64 -3.45 -11.15 -14.02
C ASP A 64 -2.36 -10.61 -13.07
N PRO A 65 -1.13 -11.16 -13.08
CA PRO A 65 -0.02 -10.72 -12.21
C PRO A 65 0.50 -9.31 -12.54
N PHE A 66 0.08 -8.72 -13.66
CA PHE A 66 0.45 -7.36 -14.05
C PHE A 66 -0.60 -6.31 -13.69
N ASN A 67 -1.70 -6.71 -13.04
CA ASN A 67 -2.77 -5.81 -12.61
C ASN A 67 -3.01 -5.89 -11.09
N MET A 68 -1.93 -5.86 -10.30
CA MET A 68 -1.97 -6.01 -8.84
C MET A 68 -2.74 -4.90 -8.14
N GLY A 69 -2.69 -3.66 -8.65
CA GLY A 69 -3.48 -2.56 -8.09
C GLY A 69 -4.98 -2.87 -8.06
N THR A 70 -5.51 -3.48 -9.13
CA THR A 70 -6.91 -3.90 -9.21
C THR A 70 -7.21 -5.05 -8.24
N ALA A 71 -6.32 -6.03 -8.13
CA ALA A 71 -6.48 -7.16 -7.21
C ALA A 71 -6.47 -6.72 -5.73
N MET A 72 -5.60 -5.77 -5.36
CA MET A 72 -5.38 -5.34 -3.98
C MET A 72 -6.37 -4.27 -3.49
N ALA A 73 -6.95 -3.46 -4.39
CA ALA A 73 -7.85 -2.38 -4.01
C ALA A 73 -9.03 -2.83 -3.10
N PRO A 74 -9.72 -3.95 -3.39
CA PRO A 74 -10.78 -4.47 -2.52
C PRO A 74 -10.32 -4.79 -1.09
N ALA A 75 -9.12 -5.36 -0.93
CA ALA A 75 -8.57 -5.66 0.39
C ALA A 75 -8.24 -4.38 1.18
N ALA A 76 -7.71 -3.35 0.51
CA ALA A 76 -7.48 -2.04 1.12
C ALA A 76 -8.79 -1.41 1.59
N VAL A 77 -9.83 -1.43 0.73
CA VAL A 77 -11.17 -0.89 1.03
C VAL A 77 -11.78 -1.61 2.23
N ASP A 78 -11.77 -2.95 2.25
CA ASP A 78 -12.30 -3.75 3.36
C ASP A 78 -11.65 -3.38 4.70
N THR A 79 -10.31 -3.27 4.72
CA THR A 79 -9.55 -2.88 5.92
C THR A 79 -9.82 -1.44 6.34
N ILE A 80 -9.92 -0.50 5.39
CA ILE A 80 -10.26 0.91 5.69
C ILE A 80 -11.65 1.00 6.30
N GLN A 81 -12.65 0.34 5.72
CA GLN A 81 -14.01 0.32 6.25
C GLN A 81 -14.09 -0.32 7.63
N ALA A 82 -13.37 -1.43 7.83
CA ALA A 82 -13.28 -2.07 9.13
C ALA A 82 -12.65 -1.15 10.18
N HIS A 83 -11.57 -0.46 9.82
CA HIS A 83 -10.90 0.49 10.71
C HIS A 83 -11.85 1.61 11.19
N PHE A 84 -12.56 2.26 10.28
CA PHE A 84 -13.48 3.35 10.64
C PHE A 84 -14.71 2.86 11.41
N ARG A 85 -15.25 1.69 11.06
CA ARG A 85 -16.35 1.07 11.81
C ARG A 85 -15.95 0.74 13.24
N ASP A 86 -14.77 0.14 13.42
CA ASP A 86 -14.35 -0.39 14.72
C ASP A 86 -13.82 0.73 15.65
N THR A 87 -13.24 1.80 15.09
CA THR A 87 -12.77 2.97 15.86
C THR A 87 -13.86 4.03 16.08
N ASN A 88 -14.95 3.99 15.30
CA ASN A 88 -16.00 5.01 15.27
C ASN A 88 -15.44 6.42 15.03
N LEU A 89 -14.41 6.52 14.18
CA LEU A 89 -13.79 7.78 13.76
C LEU A 89 -14.34 8.22 12.40
N SER A 90 -14.28 9.53 12.15
CA SER A 90 -14.54 10.09 10.82
C SER A 90 -13.26 10.07 9.98
N PRO A 91 -13.32 9.96 8.63
CA PRO A 91 -12.13 10.07 7.77
C PRO A 91 -11.28 11.33 8.02
N GLU A 92 -11.94 12.46 8.32
CA GLU A 92 -11.32 13.76 8.63
C GLU A 92 -10.56 13.77 9.96
N TYR A 93 -10.65 12.68 10.73
CA TYR A 93 -9.76 12.46 11.85
C TYR A 93 -8.30 12.32 11.40
N TYR A 94 -8.03 11.77 10.22
CA TYR A 94 -6.67 11.61 9.72
C TYR A 94 -6.27 12.79 8.84
N ASP A 95 -5.04 13.27 9.01
CA ASP A 95 -4.48 14.28 8.12
C ASP A 95 -3.98 13.63 6.82
N VAL A 96 -3.60 12.34 6.90
CA VAL A 96 -3.21 11.51 5.74
C VAL A 96 -3.66 10.07 5.95
N ILE A 97 -4.23 9.49 4.90
CA ILE A 97 -4.56 8.07 4.76
C ILE A 97 -3.74 7.54 3.57
N ALA A 98 -2.70 6.75 3.84
CA ALA A 98 -1.75 6.29 2.83
C ALA A 98 -1.87 4.78 2.62
N THR A 99 -2.28 4.36 1.42
CA THR A 99 -2.18 2.95 0.99
C THR A 99 -0.75 2.59 0.60
N GLY A 100 -0.41 1.30 0.70
CA GLY A 100 0.96 0.84 0.59
C GLY A 100 1.49 0.82 -0.84
N ASP A 101 0.81 0.12 -1.73
CA ASP A 101 1.26 -0.03 -3.12
C ASP A 101 0.12 -0.40 -4.06
N LEU A 102 -0.98 0.34 -4.01
CA LEU A 102 -2.05 0.20 -5.00
C LEU A 102 -1.63 0.76 -6.37
N GLY A 103 -0.68 1.70 -6.39
CA GLY A 103 -0.33 2.46 -7.58
C GLY A 103 -1.50 3.29 -8.09
N LYS A 104 -1.34 3.96 -9.24
CA LYS A 104 -2.36 4.83 -9.84
C LYS A 104 -3.67 4.09 -10.10
N VAL A 105 -3.59 2.86 -10.62
CA VAL A 105 -4.77 2.05 -10.98
C VAL A 105 -5.55 1.65 -9.74
N GLY A 106 -4.89 0.99 -8.77
CA GLY A 106 -5.57 0.51 -7.57
C GLY A 106 -6.04 1.66 -6.67
N HIS A 107 -5.30 2.77 -6.61
CA HIS A 107 -5.68 3.94 -5.83
C HIS A 107 -7.01 4.55 -6.31
N HIS A 108 -7.17 4.69 -7.63
CA HIS A 108 -8.41 5.19 -8.22
C HIS A 108 -9.58 4.24 -7.95
N ILE A 109 -9.37 2.93 -8.12
CA ILE A 109 -10.38 1.90 -7.84
C ILE A 109 -10.79 1.92 -6.35
N ALA A 110 -9.82 2.03 -5.44
CA ALA A 110 -10.09 2.08 -4.01
C ALA A 110 -10.92 3.33 -3.63
N ALA A 111 -10.58 4.50 -4.19
CA ALA A 111 -11.34 5.73 -3.97
C ALA A 111 -12.81 5.58 -4.44
N ASP A 112 -13.02 5.04 -5.64
CA ASP A 112 -14.36 4.79 -6.19
C ASP A 112 -15.15 3.79 -5.35
N LEU A 113 -14.52 2.72 -4.86
CA LEU A 113 -15.16 1.71 -4.02
C LEU A 113 -15.53 2.27 -2.65
N LEU A 114 -14.67 3.09 -2.04
CA LEU A 114 -14.96 3.78 -0.77
C LEU A 114 -16.18 4.69 -0.90
N ASP A 115 -16.25 5.51 -1.95
CA ASP A 115 -17.40 6.38 -2.21
C ASP A 115 -18.69 5.58 -2.46
N LYS A 116 -18.61 4.52 -3.29
CA LYS A 116 -19.75 3.59 -3.54
C LYS A 116 -20.25 2.93 -2.26
N HIS A 117 -19.36 2.65 -1.30
CA HIS A 117 -19.73 2.06 -0.02
C HIS A 117 -20.13 3.11 1.04
N GLY A 118 -20.27 4.38 0.66
CA GLY A 118 -20.74 5.46 1.53
C GLY A 118 -19.67 6.01 2.48
N LEU A 119 -18.41 5.60 2.35
CA LEU A 119 -17.30 6.12 3.13
C LEU A 119 -16.55 7.18 2.31
N LYS A 120 -17.01 8.43 2.42
CA LYS A 120 -16.43 9.56 1.70
C LYS A 120 -15.13 9.99 2.37
N ILE A 121 -14.01 9.74 1.69
CA ILE A 121 -12.70 10.23 2.11
C ILE A 121 -12.31 11.41 1.23
N PRO A 122 -11.96 12.57 1.79
CA PRO A 122 -11.48 13.70 1.00
C PRO A 122 -10.29 13.30 0.12
N PRO A 123 -10.30 13.59 -1.20
CA PRO A 123 -9.24 13.19 -2.12
C PRO A 123 -7.84 13.71 -1.73
N GLU A 124 -7.78 14.83 -1.01
CA GLU A 124 -6.54 15.45 -0.54
C GLU A 124 -5.86 14.69 0.60
N ILE A 125 -6.61 13.89 1.38
CA ILE A 125 -6.05 13.10 2.48
C ILE A 125 -5.77 11.65 2.07
N LEU A 126 -6.47 11.11 1.06
CA LEU A 126 -6.23 9.76 0.54
C LEU A 126 -5.05 9.75 -0.44
N THR A 127 -4.04 8.92 -0.19
CA THR A 127 -2.87 8.82 -1.06
C THR A 127 -2.31 7.40 -1.09
N ASP A 128 -1.29 7.16 -1.90
CA ASP A 128 -0.63 5.87 -2.06
C ASP A 128 0.90 6.04 -2.04
N CYS A 129 1.61 5.20 -1.29
CA CYS A 129 3.07 5.26 -1.21
C CYS A 129 3.72 4.95 -2.57
N GLY A 130 3.14 4.06 -3.38
CA GLY A 130 3.57 3.76 -4.74
C GLY A 130 3.50 4.96 -5.67
N ILE A 131 2.54 5.87 -5.47
CA ILE A 131 2.43 7.13 -6.22
C ILE A 131 3.44 8.18 -5.73
N LYS A 132 3.80 8.17 -4.43
CA LYS A 132 4.69 9.19 -3.83
C LYS A 132 6.18 8.91 -3.99
N ILE A 133 6.60 7.66 -4.11
CA ILE A 133 8.02 7.27 -4.06
C ILE A 133 8.83 7.69 -5.31
N TYR A 134 8.17 7.81 -6.47
CA TYR A 134 8.80 8.13 -7.75
C TYR A 134 8.22 9.40 -8.37
N LYS A 135 9.03 10.09 -9.18
CA LYS A 135 8.58 11.24 -9.99
C LYS A 135 7.84 10.76 -11.25
N GLU A 136 6.96 11.60 -11.78
CA GLU A 136 6.16 11.28 -12.98
C GLU A 136 7.00 10.97 -14.22
N ASN A 137 8.19 11.57 -14.34
CA ASN A 137 9.08 11.37 -15.49
C ASN A 137 9.96 10.11 -15.38
N GLN A 138 9.85 9.35 -14.29
CA GLN A 138 10.55 8.08 -14.13
C GLN A 138 9.68 6.94 -14.73
N PRO A 139 10.29 5.97 -15.44
CA PRO A 139 9.55 4.91 -16.14
C PRO A 139 9.07 3.81 -15.18
N VAL A 140 8.13 4.15 -14.31
CA VAL A 140 7.62 3.27 -13.23
C VAL A 140 6.14 2.89 -13.41
N PHE A 141 5.60 3.10 -14.62
CA PHE A 141 4.26 2.66 -15.01
C PHE A 141 3.16 3.18 -14.05
N SER A 142 2.42 2.28 -13.40
CA SER A 142 1.38 2.60 -12.41
C SER A 142 1.96 3.15 -11.09
N GLY A 143 3.25 2.94 -10.80
CA GLY A 143 3.91 3.43 -9.59
C GLY A 143 4.82 2.39 -8.93
N GLY A 144 5.28 2.72 -7.72
CA GLY A 144 6.05 1.83 -6.88
C GLY A 144 5.23 0.67 -6.29
N SER A 145 5.91 -0.43 -5.98
CA SER A 145 5.34 -1.59 -5.30
C SER A 145 6.35 -2.33 -4.42
N GLY A 146 5.88 -3.36 -3.73
CA GLY A 146 6.71 -4.24 -2.93
C GLY A 146 6.86 -3.73 -1.50
N CYS A 147 7.26 -4.64 -0.62
CA CYS A 147 7.27 -4.42 0.82
C CYS A 147 8.10 -3.20 1.27
N ALA A 148 9.16 -2.83 0.56
CA ALA A 148 9.92 -1.61 0.88
C ALA A 148 9.18 -0.32 0.51
N CYS A 149 8.18 -0.34 -0.37
CA CYS A 149 7.48 0.87 -0.81
C CYS A 149 6.75 1.55 0.35
N ALA A 150 5.81 0.85 0.98
CA ALA A 150 5.09 1.35 2.15
C ALA A 150 6.06 1.72 3.29
N ALA A 151 7.07 0.89 3.54
CA ALA A 151 8.03 1.10 4.63
C ALA A 151 8.89 2.36 4.42
N THR A 152 9.49 2.53 3.24
CA THR A 152 10.39 3.66 2.96
C THR A 152 9.65 4.98 2.86
N VAL A 153 8.44 5.01 2.29
CA VAL A 153 7.62 6.23 2.25
C VAL A 153 7.09 6.56 3.64
N THR A 154 6.61 5.58 4.40
CA THR A 154 6.15 5.84 5.77
C THR A 154 7.28 6.39 6.64
N TYR A 155 8.41 5.69 6.71
CA TYR A 155 9.50 6.06 7.62
C TYR A 155 10.32 7.24 7.12
N GLY A 156 10.52 7.37 5.80
CA GLY A 156 11.36 8.40 5.20
C GLY A 156 10.62 9.68 4.82
N HIS A 157 9.32 9.60 4.48
CA HIS A 157 8.52 10.77 4.11
C HIS A 157 7.55 11.15 5.23
N PHE A 158 6.57 10.29 5.55
CA PHE A 158 5.48 10.69 6.45
C PHE A 158 5.94 10.91 7.90
N LEU A 159 6.77 10.03 8.48
CA LEU A 159 7.29 10.25 9.84
C LEU A 159 8.18 11.50 9.94
N ASN A 160 8.88 11.87 8.86
CA ASN A 160 9.64 13.13 8.83
C ASN A 160 8.71 14.35 8.76
N ARG A 161 7.56 14.26 8.07
CA ARG A 161 6.53 15.31 8.09
C ARG A 161 5.88 15.44 9.46
N MET A 162 5.63 14.32 10.15
CA MET A 162 5.16 14.34 11.55
C MET A 162 6.18 15.02 12.49
N ARG A 163 7.47 14.71 12.36
CA ARG A 163 8.54 15.37 13.15
C ARG A 163 8.61 16.88 12.93
N LYS A 164 8.23 17.35 11.74
CA LYS A 164 8.16 18.78 11.40
C LYS A 164 6.84 19.45 11.83
N GLY A 165 5.89 18.68 12.36
CA GLY A 165 4.56 19.17 12.74
C GLY A 165 3.63 19.46 11.56
N GLU A 166 3.95 18.98 10.35
CA GLU A 166 3.16 19.22 9.14
C GLU A 166 1.88 18.36 9.10
N ILE A 167 1.93 17.18 9.72
CA ILE A 167 0.81 16.25 9.90
C ILE A 167 0.92 15.67 11.31
N LYS A 168 -0.22 15.35 11.92
CA LYS A 168 -0.29 14.80 13.28
C LYS A 168 -0.89 13.40 13.33
N ARG A 169 -1.80 13.05 12.42
CA ARG A 169 -2.54 11.79 12.43
C ARG A 169 -2.42 11.12 11.07
N LEU A 170 -1.77 9.97 11.03
CA LEU A 170 -1.47 9.19 9.83
C LEU A 170 -2.08 7.80 9.96
N LEU A 171 -2.88 7.39 8.97
CA LEU A 171 -3.30 6.01 8.80
C LEU A 171 -2.53 5.40 7.62
N VAL A 172 -1.73 4.36 7.89
CA VAL A 172 -1.00 3.62 6.84
C VAL A 172 -1.66 2.28 6.62
N ILE A 173 -1.97 1.93 5.38
CA ILE A 173 -2.61 0.67 4.97
C ILE A 173 -1.67 -0.09 4.05
N ALA A 174 -0.90 -1.03 4.59
CA ALA A 174 -0.02 -1.88 3.80
C ALA A 174 -0.83 -2.99 3.11
N THR A 175 -0.78 -3.04 1.79
CA THR A 175 -1.42 -4.03 0.93
C THR A 175 -0.45 -5.13 0.53
N GLY A 176 -0.97 -6.32 0.23
CA GLY A 176 -0.18 -7.43 -0.26
C GLY A 176 -0.99 -8.40 -1.11
N ALA A 177 -0.39 -8.85 -2.21
CA ALA A 177 -0.91 -9.92 -3.04
C ALA A 177 -0.25 -11.25 -2.64
N LEU A 178 -1.07 -12.27 -2.38
CA LEU A 178 -0.66 -13.57 -1.89
C LEU A 178 -0.59 -14.55 -3.06
N LEU A 179 0.43 -14.40 -3.90
CA LEU A 179 0.66 -15.27 -5.06
C LEU A 179 2.03 -15.93 -5.05
N SER A 180 2.15 -17.00 -5.82
CA SER A 180 3.40 -17.70 -6.09
C SER A 180 3.55 -17.94 -7.60
N PRO A 181 4.76 -18.29 -8.08
CA PRO A 181 4.94 -18.70 -9.46
C PRO A 181 4.01 -19.85 -9.87
N LEU A 182 3.77 -20.79 -8.96
CA LEU A 182 2.93 -21.96 -9.22
C LEU A 182 1.45 -21.58 -9.37
N SER A 183 0.92 -20.78 -8.44
CA SER A 183 -0.49 -20.36 -8.47
C SER A 183 -0.78 -19.55 -9.74
N TYR A 184 0.14 -18.64 -10.12
CA TYR A 184 0.05 -17.91 -11.39
C TYR A 184 0.07 -18.86 -12.61
N GLN A 185 1.02 -19.81 -12.66
CA GLN A 185 1.12 -20.77 -13.77
C GLN A 185 -0.13 -21.67 -13.89
N GLN A 186 -0.81 -21.91 -12.78
CA GLN A 186 -2.06 -22.68 -12.72
C GLN A 186 -3.30 -21.81 -12.99
N SER A 187 -3.12 -20.53 -13.32
CA SER A 187 -4.22 -19.58 -13.56
C SER A 187 -5.16 -19.43 -12.36
N GLU A 188 -4.64 -19.61 -11.14
CA GLU A 188 -5.39 -19.34 -9.92
C GLU A 188 -5.62 -17.83 -9.76
N THR A 189 -6.61 -17.50 -8.95
CA THR A 189 -6.91 -16.12 -8.56
C THR A 189 -5.87 -15.63 -7.56
N ILE A 190 -5.79 -14.31 -7.39
CA ILE A 190 -4.78 -13.63 -6.59
C ILE A 190 -5.46 -13.10 -5.32
N PRO A 191 -5.43 -13.86 -4.21
CA PRO A 191 -5.94 -13.39 -2.94
C PRO A 191 -5.09 -12.23 -2.42
N CYS A 192 -5.73 -11.20 -1.90
CA CYS A 192 -5.07 -10.02 -1.36
C CYS A 192 -5.44 -9.78 0.10
N VAL A 193 -4.57 -9.09 0.83
CA VAL A 193 -4.80 -8.69 2.22
C VAL A 193 -4.27 -7.27 2.43
N ALA A 194 -4.85 -6.54 3.38
CA ALA A 194 -4.34 -5.25 3.80
C ALA A 194 -4.35 -5.11 5.33
N HIS A 195 -3.33 -4.49 5.90
CA HIS A 195 -3.26 -4.21 7.34
C HIS A 195 -3.06 -2.72 7.57
N ALA A 196 -3.81 -2.15 8.51
CA ALA A 196 -3.73 -0.72 8.83
C ALA A 196 -3.04 -0.46 10.18
N VAL A 197 -2.28 0.62 10.26
CA VAL A 197 -1.66 1.13 11.48
C VAL A 197 -1.89 2.63 11.55
N ALA A 198 -2.50 3.08 12.66
CA ALA A 198 -2.68 4.49 12.96
C ALA A 198 -1.51 5.00 13.82
N ILE A 199 -0.88 6.08 13.36
CA ILE A 199 0.28 6.71 14.00
C ILE A 199 -0.05 8.18 14.28
N GLU A 200 0.21 8.62 15.51
CA GLU A 200 -0.09 9.97 15.97
C GLU A 200 1.11 10.66 16.60
N SER A 201 1.22 11.97 16.40
CA SER A 201 2.14 12.85 17.12
C SER A 201 1.38 13.93 17.87
N GLU A 202 1.93 14.34 19.01
CA GLU A 202 1.42 15.44 19.85
C GLU A 202 1.40 16.79 19.09
#